data_AF-A0A2H0RLJ0-F1
#
_entry.id   AF-A0A2H0RLJ0-F1
#
_cell.length_a   1.000
_cell.length_b   1.000
_cell.length_c   1.000
_cell.angle_alpha   90.00
_cell.angle_beta   90.00
_cell.angle_gamma   90.00
#
_symmetry.space_group_name_H-M   'P 1'
#
loop_
_entity.id
_entity.type
_entity.pdbx_description
1 polymer ?
#
loop_
_entity_poly.entity_id
_entity_poly.type
_entity_poly.pdbx_seq_one_letter_code
_entity_poly.pdbx_strand_id
1 'polypeptide(L)'
;MIPTVLSTLKRLKKMGILTILLSTHPHPPKEADSIINHKVTHFRLNGLFDEVHATREFHGSKGEFIVKILKERGIPKTKALMVGDHYRWDYKSAKDVGVDALLIESEYMRKDIQGRRIKRTIKKLSDVFSHV
;
A
#
# COMPACT_ATOMS: atom_id res chain seq x y z
N MET A 1 -13.41 10.76 -4.26
CA MET A 1 -12.84 9.40 -4.40
C MET A 1 -12.10 9.34 -5.72
N ILE A 2 -10.87 8.80 -5.76
CA ILE A 2 -10.07 8.72 -6.99
C ILE A 2 -10.75 7.76 -7.99
N PRO A 3 -10.84 8.10 -9.30
CA PRO A 3 -11.42 7.21 -10.30
C PRO A 3 -10.79 5.81 -10.29
N THR A 4 -11.60 4.80 -10.58
CA THR A 4 -11.20 3.38 -10.67
C THR A 4 -10.78 2.67 -9.39
N VAL A 5 -10.58 3.36 -8.25
CA VAL A 5 -10.11 2.69 -7.02
C VAL A 5 -11.08 1.62 -6.53
N LEU A 6 -12.35 1.99 -6.39
CA LEU A 6 -13.38 1.08 -5.87
C LEU A 6 -13.55 -0.16 -6.76
N SER A 7 -13.64 0.04 -8.08
CA SER A 7 -13.78 -1.08 -9.03
C SER A 7 -12.53 -1.94 -9.09
N THR A 8 -11.35 -1.35 -8.95
CA THR A 8 -10.07 -2.08 -8.92
C THR A 8 -9.98 -2.98 -7.69
N LEU A 9 -10.22 -2.44 -6.49
CA LEU A 9 -10.19 -3.21 -5.25
C LEU A 9 -11.22 -4.35 -5.26
N LYS A 10 -12.45 -4.07 -5.73
CA LYS A 10 -13.48 -5.12 -5.90
C LYS A 10 -13.02 -6.23 -6.83
N ARG A 11 -12.35 -5.90 -7.94
CA ARG A 11 -11.86 -6.90 -8.90
C ARG A 11 -10.67 -7.70 -8.34
N LEU A 12 -9.72 -7.05 -7.67
CA LEU A 12 -8.63 -7.75 -6.98
C LEU A 12 -9.17 -8.79 -5.98
N LYS A 13 -10.16 -8.40 -5.18
CA LYS A 13 -10.83 -9.32 -4.25
C LYS A 13 -11.53 -10.48 -4.97
N LYS A 14 -12.22 -10.21 -6.10
CA LYS A 14 -12.82 -11.27 -6.94
C LYS A 14 -11.79 -12.24 -7.53
N MET A 15 -10.55 -11.79 -7.73
CA MET A 15 -9.44 -12.63 -8.19
C MET A 15 -8.82 -13.46 -7.05
N GLY A 16 -9.32 -13.35 -5.81
CA GLY A 16 -8.75 -14.03 -4.65
C GLY A 16 -7.45 -13.41 -4.15
N ILE A 17 -7.11 -12.19 -4.57
CA ILE A 17 -5.93 -11.47 -4.10
C ILE A 17 -6.26 -10.83 -2.75
N LEU A 18 -5.43 -11.12 -1.74
CA LEU A 18 -5.48 -10.46 -0.45
C LEU A 18 -5.07 -8.99 -0.58
N THR A 19 -5.85 -8.11 0.01
CA THR A 19 -5.69 -6.66 -0.09
C THR A 19 -5.51 -6.08 1.30
N ILE A 20 -4.37 -5.42 1.53
CA ILE A 20 -4.00 -4.90 2.85
C ILE A 20 -3.69 -3.41 2.72
N LEU A 21 -4.25 -2.59 3.63
CA LEU A 21 -3.95 -1.16 3.70
C LEU A 21 -2.88 -0.88 4.77
N LEU A 22 -1.75 -0.31 4.35
CA LEU A 22 -0.68 0.16 5.24
C LEU A 22 -0.54 1.68 5.13
N SER A 23 -0.96 2.42 6.17
CA SER A 23 -0.85 3.87 6.21
C SER A 23 0.14 4.30 7.29
N THR A 24 1.07 5.20 6.99
CA THR A 24 1.91 5.84 8.01
C THR A 24 1.12 6.94 8.70
N HIS A 25 1.18 7.02 10.03
CA HIS A 25 0.47 8.04 10.81
C HIS A 25 1.37 8.62 11.92
N PRO A 26 1.37 9.96 12.15
CA PRO A 26 2.10 10.59 13.26
C PRO A 26 1.48 10.36 14.66
N HIS A 27 0.25 9.86 14.75
CA HIS A 27 -0.46 9.72 16.02
C HIS A 27 -0.07 8.43 16.77
N PRO A 28 -0.30 8.36 18.09
CA PRO A 28 -0.22 7.13 18.85
C PRO A 28 -1.09 6.01 18.25
N PRO A 29 -0.71 4.72 18.41
CA PRO A 29 -1.35 3.61 17.70
C PRO A 29 -2.89 3.57 17.80
N LYS A 30 -3.45 3.72 19.01
CA LYS A 30 -4.92 3.70 19.21
C LYS A 30 -5.65 4.80 18.44
N GLU A 31 -5.07 5.99 18.40
CA GLU A 31 -5.64 7.14 17.71
C GLU A 31 -5.48 6.99 16.20
N ALA A 32 -4.30 6.55 15.74
CA ALA A 32 -4.03 6.29 14.34
C ALA A 32 -4.96 5.20 13.77
N ASP A 33 -5.20 4.12 14.53
CA ASP A 33 -6.13 3.05 14.18
C ASP A 33 -7.57 3.58 14.11
N SER A 34 -8.00 4.42 15.06
CA SER A 34 -9.33 5.04 15.01
C SER A 34 -9.51 5.90 13.76
N ILE A 35 -8.52 6.74 13.45
CA ILE A 35 -8.56 7.65 12.29
C ILE A 35 -8.58 6.88 10.97
N ILE A 36 -7.74 5.85 10.81
CA ILE A 36 -7.71 5.09 9.56
C ILE A 36 -9.01 4.30 9.37
N ASN A 37 -9.55 3.68 10.42
CA ASN A 37 -10.81 2.94 10.33
C ASN A 37 -11.99 3.85 10.03
N HIS A 38 -12.01 5.06 10.62
CA HIS A 38 -13.00 6.08 10.28
C HIS A 38 -12.93 6.47 8.78
N LYS A 39 -11.72 6.68 8.24
CA LYS A 39 -11.52 6.99 6.80
C LYS A 39 -11.99 5.84 5.89
N VAL A 40 -11.62 4.59 6.20
CA VAL A 40 -12.03 3.42 5.41
C VAL A 40 -13.55 3.28 5.40
N THR A 41 -14.20 3.54 6.54
CA THR A 41 -15.67 3.55 6.66
C THR A 41 -16.31 4.67 5.86
N HIS A 42 -15.84 5.91 6.04
CA HIS A 42 -16.35 7.08 5.35
C HIS A 42 -16.32 6.92 3.82
N PHE A 43 -15.23 6.36 3.28
CA PHE A 43 -15.07 6.11 1.84
C PHE A 43 -15.70 4.80 1.35
N ARG A 44 -16.43 4.07 2.21
CA ARG A 44 -17.06 2.77 1.89
C ARG A 44 -16.06 1.75 1.33
N LEU A 45 -14.85 1.76 1.87
CA LEU A 45 -13.79 0.79 1.57
C LEU A 45 -13.80 -0.40 2.52
N ASN A 46 -14.70 -0.40 3.50
CA ASN A 46 -14.94 -1.52 4.41
C ASN A 46 -15.23 -2.80 3.62
N GLY A 47 -14.57 -3.89 3.99
CA GLY A 47 -14.71 -5.19 3.33
C GLY A 47 -14.03 -5.27 1.95
N LEU A 48 -13.33 -4.23 1.49
CA LEU A 48 -12.45 -4.29 0.32
C LEU A 48 -10.98 -4.49 0.67
N PHE A 49 -10.63 -4.34 1.95
CA PHE A 49 -9.35 -4.74 2.50
C PHE A 49 -9.60 -5.87 3.50
N ASP A 50 -8.72 -6.86 3.48
CA ASP A 50 -8.70 -7.96 4.44
C ASP A 50 -8.08 -7.52 5.77
N GLU A 51 -7.16 -6.54 5.72
CA GLU A 51 -6.56 -5.92 6.91
C GLU A 51 -6.27 -4.42 6.67
N VAL A 52 -6.31 -3.65 7.75
CA VAL A 52 -5.99 -2.22 7.78
C VAL A 52 -5.06 -1.96 8.96
N HIS A 53 -3.88 -1.40 8.69
CA HIS A 53 -2.88 -1.11 9.72
C HIS A 53 -2.39 0.34 9.64
N ALA A 54 -2.36 1.00 10.79
CA ALA A 54 -1.60 2.23 10.97
C ALA A 54 -0.16 1.91 11.39
N THR A 55 0.80 2.30 10.55
CA THR A 55 2.24 2.19 10.79
C THR A 55 2.78 3.47 11.40
N ARG A 56 3.82 3.36 12.25
CA ARG A 56 4.48 4.51 12.88
C ARG A 56 5.22 5.36 11.85
N GLU A 57 5.39 6.66 12.13
CA GLU A 57 6.15 7.60 11.31
C GLU A 57 7.67 7.39 11.42
N PHE A 58 8.14 6.26 10.90
CA PHE A 58 9.56 5.91 10.83
C PHE A 58 9.88 5.22 9.51
N HIS A 59 10.95 5.68 8.83
CA HIS A 59 11.40 5.14 7.54
C HIS A 59 11.88 3.68 7.72
N GLY A 60 10.98 2.73 7.51
CA GLY A 60 11.21 1.29 7.72
C GLY A 60 9.99 0.58 8.34
N SER A 61 9.09 1.33 8.98
CA SER A 61 7.91 0.78 9.66
C SER A 61 7.01 -0.04 8.73
N LYS A 62 6.78 0.42 7.50
CA LYS A 62 6.00 -0.35 6.51
C LYS A 62 6.68 -1.66 6.14
N GLY A 63 8.01 -1.67 5.99
CA GLY A 63 8.79 -2.85 5.67
C GLY A 63 8.69 -3.91 6.78
N GLU A 64 8.79 -3.50 8.03
CA GLU A 64 8.59 -4.37 9.19
C GLU A 64 7.19 -4.99 9.22
N PHE A 65 6.15 -4.18 8.96
CA PHE A 65 4.77 -4.65 8.87
C PHE A 65 4.58 -5.63 7.70
N ILE A 66 5.14 -5.34 6.52
CA ILE A 66 5.11 -6.24 5.37
C ILE A 66 5.69 -7.61 5.77
N VAL A 67 6.89 -7.64 6.37
CA VAL A 67 7.53 -8.90 6.79
C VAL A 67 6.69 -9.63 7.84
N LYS A 68 6.16 -8.91 8.83
CA LYS A 68 5.30 -9.47 9.88
C LYS A 68 4.06 -10.14 9.28
N ILE A 69 3.30 -9.43 8.45
CA ILE A 69 2.04 -9.92 7.89
C ILE A 69 2.27 -11.11 6.96
N LEU A 70 3.31 -11.04 6.11
CA LEU A 70 3.66 -12.15 5.22
C LEU A 70 4.06 -13.41 6.00
N LYS A 71 4.81 -13.25 7.10
CA LYS A 71 5.20 -14.36 7.97
C LYS A 71 3.98 -14.99 8.66
N GLU A 72 3.10 -14.18 9.24
CA GLU A 72 1.87 -14.63 9.91
C GLU A 72 0.94 -15.40 8.96
N ARG A 73 0.92 -15.02 7.68
CA ARG A 73 0.09 -15.66 6.65
C ARG A 73 0.80 -16.78 5.87
N GLY A 74 2.08 -17.04 6.14
CA GLY A 74 2.88 -18.01 5.36
C GLY A 74 3.01 -17.66 3.87
N ILE A 75 2.97 -16.36 3.52
CA ILE A 75 3.06 -15.90 2.13
C ILE A 75 4.52 -15.54 1.82
N PRO A 76 5.12 -16.11 0.76
CA PRO A 76 6.47 -15.73 0.36
C PRO A 76 6.50 -14.30 -0.18
N LYS A 77 7.58 -13.56 0.07
CA LYS A 77 7.78 -12.17 -0.37
C LYS A 77 7.61 -11.98 -1.88
N THR A 78 7.93 -13.00 -2.68
CA THR A 78 7.77 -13.02 -4.14
C THR A 78 6.31 -13.03 -4.61
N LYS A 79 5.36 -13.32 -3.71
CA LYS A 79 3.91 -13.27 -3.97
C LYS A 79 3.25 -12.00 -3.42
N ALA A 80 4.04 -11.02 -3.01
CA ALA A 80 3.55 -9.75 -2.49
C ALA A 80 3.95 -8.59 -3.40
N LEU A 81 3.07 -7.59 -3.49
CA LEU A 81 3.29 -6.37 -4.25
C LEU A 81 2.84 -5.17 -3.42
N MET A 82 3.75 -4.23 -3.14
CA MET A 82 3.42 -2.94 -2.54
C MET A 82 3.03 -1.95 -3.63
N VAL A 83 1.90 -1.26 -3.45
CA VAL A 83 1.47 -0.16 -4.31
C VAL A 83 1.30 1.08 -3.45
N GLY A 84 2.06 2.12 -3.77
CA GLY A 84 2.00 3.39 -3.06
C GLY A 84 2.48 4.52 -3.94
N ASP A 85 2.49 5.74 -3.44
CA ASP A 85 2.79 6.94 -4.21
C ASP A 85 4.03 7.68 -3.69
N HIS A 86 4.58 7.23 -2.56
CA HIS A 86 5.77 7.81 -1.98
C HIS A 86 6.98 6.87 -2.08
N TYR A 87 8.06 7.36 -2.70
CA TYR A 87 9.25 6.57 -2.93
C TYR A 87 9.86 6.01 -1.63
N ARG A 88 10.15 6.87 -0.64
CA ARG A 88 10.79 6.42 0.62
C ARG A 88 9.90 5.50 1.47
N TRP A 89 8.64 5.87 1.65
CA TRP A 89 7.74 5.16 2.57
C TRP A 89 7.17 3.87 2.00
N ASP A 90 6.85 3.84 0.69
CA ASP A 90 6.20 2.69 0.07
C ASP A 90 7.20 1.86 -0.74
N TYR A 91 7.77 2.47 -1.77
CA TYR A 91 8.58 1.75 -2.75
C TYR A 91 9.87 1.22 -2.13
N LYS A 92 10.70 2.11 -1.59
CA LYS A 92 11.98 1.75 -0.97
C LYS A 92 11.75 0.81 0.21
N SER A 93 10.79 1.13 1.09
CA SER A 93 10.50 0.29 2.26
C SER A 93 10.09 -1.14 1.90
N ALA A 94 9.37 -1.36 0.80
CA ALA A 94 9.04 -2.69 0.31
C ALA A 94 10.22 -3.39 -0.38
N LYS A 95 10.95 -2.67 -1.24
CA LYS A 95 12.13 -3.21 -1.93
C LYS A 95 13.24 -3.61 -0.97
N ASP A 96 13.48 -2.82 0.08
CA ASP A 96 14.48 -3.10 1.12
C ASP A 96 14.22 -4.43 1.84
N VAL A 97 12.95 -4.84 1.98
CA VAL A 97 12.58 -6.12 2.59
C VAL A 97 12.39 -7.26 1.58
N GLY A 98 12.66 -7.02 0.29
CA GLY A 98 12.60 -8.03 -0.78
C GLY A 98 11.20 -8.27 -1.35
N VAL A 99 10.27 -7.32 -1.20
CA VAL A 99 8.93 -7.36 -1.81
C VAL A 99 8.91 -6.46 -3.03
N ASP A 100 8.21 -6.87 -4.10
CA ASP A 100 8.13 -6.03 -5.31
C ASP A 100 7.25 -4.79 -5.05
N ALA A 101 7.48 -3.71 -5.80
CA ALA A 101 6.79 -2.46 -5.56
C ALA A 101 6.50 -1.69 -6.85
N LEU A 102 5.35 -1.02 -6.88
CA LEU A 102 4.94 -0.06 -7.91
C LEU A 102 4.71 1.30 -7.27
N LEU A 103 5.15 2.35 -7.98
CA LEU A 103 4.78 3.72 -7.66
C LEU A 103 3.61 4.17 -8.52
N ILE A 104 2.55 4.66 -7.88
CA ILE A 104 1.51 5.45 -8.51
C ILE A 104 2.04 6.86 -8.71
N GLU A 105 1.89 7.39 -9.92
CA GLU A 105 2.26 8.77 -10.23
C GLU A 105 1.46 9.76 -9.37
N SER A 106 2.16 10.51 -8.52
CA SER A 106 1.59 11.57 -7.69
C SER A 106 2.56 12.74 -7.55
N GLU A 107 2.12 13.83 -6.93
CA GLU A 107 3.03 14.93 -6.59
C GLU A 107 4.15 14.50 -5.64
N TYR A 108 3.87 13.58 -4.70
CA TYR A 108 4.86 13.08 -3.76
C TYR A 108 5.99 12.36 -4.50
N MET A 109 5.65 11.52 -5.48
CA MET A 109 6.63 10.88 -6.36
C MET A 109 7.48 11.92 -7.12
N ARG A 110 6.85 12.97 -7.65
CA ARG A 110 7.53 14.00 -8.46
C ARG A 110 8.48 14.88 -7.65
N LYS A 111 8.17 15.11 -6.37
CA LYS A 111 9.02 15.89 -5.44
C LYS A 111 10.27 15.11 -5.00
N ASP A 112 10.26 13.78 -5.06
CA ASP A 112 11.42 12.94 -4.72
C ASP A 112 12.33 12.70 -5.96
N ILE A 113 13.61 13.03 -5.84
CA ILE A 113 14.61 12.85 -6.91
C ILE A 113 14.75 11.37 -7.30
N GLN A 114 14.71 10.45 -6.33
CA GLN A 114 14.82 9.01 -6.56
C GLN A 114 13.51 8.45 -7.12
N GLY A 115 12.37 8.95 -6.63
CA GLY A 115 11.04 8.62 -7.16
C GLY A 115 10.93 8.88 -8.67
N ARG A 116 11.41 10.03 -9.14
CA ARG A 116 11.42 10.40 -10.58
C ARG A 116 12.25 9.47 -11.47
N ARG A 117 13.18 8.69 -10.91
CA ARG A 117 14.04 7.77 -11.67
C ARG A 117 13.44 6.39 -11.85
N ILE A 118 12.34 6.08 -11.15
CA ILE A 118 11.67 4.79 -11.26
C ILE A 118 10.97 4.68 -12.61
N LYS A 119 11.39 3.70 -13.42
CA LYS A 119 10.82 3.47 -14.76
C LYS A 119 9.48 2.72 -14.72
N ARG A 120 9.29 1.87 -13.72
CA ARG A 120 8.09 1.03 -13.57
C ARG A 120 7.11 1.73 -12.62
N THR A 121 6.34 2.65 -13.18
CA THR A 121 5.26 3.38 -12.50
C THR A 121 3.91 3.02 -13.11
N ILE A 122 2.84 3.32 -12.39
CA ILE A 122 1.46 3.24 -12.86
C ILE A 122 0.78 4.60 -12.73
N LYS A 123 -0.15 4.94 -13.62
CA LYS A 123 -0.81 6.26 -13.63
C LYS A 123 -2.07 6.28 -12.78
N LYS A 124 -2.76 5.15 -12.72
CA LYS A 124 -3.98 4.94 -11.94
C LYS A 124 -3.96 3.55 -11.32
N LEU A 125 -4.73 3.36 -10.23
CA LEU A 125 -4.73 2.09 -9.52
C LEU A 125 -5.12 0.90 -10.41
N SER A 126 -6.02 1.10 -11.38
CA SER A 126 -6.42 0.04 -12.32
C SER A 126 -5.29 -0.49 -13.21
N ASP A 127 -4.19 0.23 -13.38
CA ASP A 127 -3.04 -0.26 -14.15
C ASP A 127 -2.29 -1.39 -13.41
N VAL A 128 -2.59 -1.62 -12.12
CA VAL A 128 -2.04 -2.75 -11.35
C VAL A 128 -2.32 -4.10 -12.01
N PHE A 129 -3.41 -4.23 -12.79
CA PHE A 129 -3.77 -5.47 -13.48
C PHE A 129 -2.75 -5.94 -14.52
N SER A 130 -1.84 -5.07 -14.97
CA SER A 130 -0.73 -5.46 -15.85
C SER A 130 0.47 -6.04 -15.08
N HIS A 131 0.35 -6.18 -13.76
CA HIS A 131 1.44 -6.58 -12.86
C HIS A 131 1.04 -7.65 -11.83
N VAL A 132 -0.19 -8.15 -11.90
CA VAL A 132 -0.73 -9.20 -11.01
C VAL A 132 -1.33 -10.35 -11.81
#